data_AF-A0A1Q7ABV0-F1
#
_entry.id   AF-A0A1Q7ABV0-F1
#
_cell.length_a   1.000
_cell.length_b   1.000
_cell.length_c   1.000
_cell.angle_alpha   90.00
_cell.angle_beta   90.00
_cell.angle_gamma   90.00
#
_symmetry.space_group_name_H-M   'P 1'
#
loop_
_entity.id
_entity.type
_entity.pdbx_description
1 polymer ?
#
loop_
_entity_poly.entity_id
_entity_poly.type
_entity_poly.pdbx_seq_one_letter_code
_entity_poly.pdbx_strand_id
1 'polypeptide(L)'
;MLRGVSTLSALASELLARLPTMTDEERRLGLEVYRQLARGEPVLRLSLAEALDVPTHDVDELLGHPNLKCLTYSDNDGRIIGFGGLAVRKMPHRFRIDGRTLYTWCAWDSRFLPGILDHEAEVDYIFFFPDRNNAAAWARRQPDTTVISVSEAFELGRLMVRTRWRS
;
A
#
# COMPACT_ATOMS: atom_id res chain seq x y z
N MET A 1 8.87 -27.78 -19.59
CA MET A 1 9.59 -27.24 -18.42
C MET A 1 8.77 -26.12 -17.81
N LEU A 2 8.06 -26.40 -16.71
CA LEU A 2 7.31 -25.39 -15.95
C LEU A 2 8.35 -24.48 -15.27
N ARG A 3 8.39 -23.18 -15.62
CA ARG A 3 9.19 -22.21 -14.86
C ARG A 3 8.65 -22.19 -13.43
N GLY A 4 9.57 -22.39 -12.49
CA GLY A 4 9.32 -22.88 -11.15
C GLY A 4 8.46 -21.96 -10.30
N VAL A 5 7.83 -22.58 -9.31
CA VAL A 5 7.30 -21.92 -8.13
C VAL A 5 8.46 -21.17 -7.49
N SER A 6 8.56 -19.85 -7.67
CA SER A 6 9.48 -19.03 -6.90
C SER A 6 9.12 -19.18 -5.43
N THR A 7 10.09 -19.52 -4.58
CA THR A 7 9.85 -19.55 -3.13
C THR A 7 9.48 -18.15 -2.67
N LEU A 8 8.64 -18.04 -1.63
CA LEU A 8 8.23 -16.76 -1.06
C LEU A 8 9.44 -15.86 -0.72
N SER A 9 10.55 -16.47 -0.26
CA SER A 9 11.81 -15.75 0.00
C SER A 9 12.42 -15.14 -1.26
N ALA A 10 12.41 -15.83 -2.40
CA ALA A 10 12.95 -15.30 -3.65
C ALA A 10 12.09 -14.14 -4.17
N LEU A 11 10.75 -14.29 -4.12
CA LEU A 11 9.81 -13.22 -4.47
C LEU A 11 9.96 -12.01 -3.55
N ALA A 12 10.13 -12.26 -2.26
CA ALA A 12 10.43 -11.24 -1.28
C ALA A 12 11.71 -10.47 -1.61
N SER A 13 12.82 -11.17 -1.83
CA SER A 13 14.08 -10.53 -2.18
C SER A 13 13.99 -9.73 -3.48
N GLU A 14 13.33 -10.26 -4.50
CA GLU A 14 13.18 -9.56 -5.78
C GLU A 14 12.28 -8.32 -5.67
N LEU A 15 11.16 -8.41 -4.94
CA LEU A 15 10.30 -7.26 -4.67
C LEU A 15 11.05 -6.19 -3.88
N LEU A 16 11.69 -6.58 -2.78
CA LEU A 16 12.44 -5.65 -1.91
C LEU A 16 13.61 -4.99 -2.66
N ALA A 17 14.30 -5.71 -3.54
CA ALA A 17 15.39 -5.15 -4.35
C ALA A 17 14.93 -4.10 -5.37
N ARG A 18 13.64 -4.11 -5.74
CA ARG A 18 13.04 -3.14 -6.68
C ARG A 18 12.38 -1.97 -5.97
N LEU A 19 12.15 -2.08 -4.66
CA LEU A 19 11.57 -1.00 -3.87
C LEU A 19 12.66 0.03 -3.59
N PRO A 20 12.42 1.32 -3.89
CA PRO A 20 13.39 2.35 -3.58
C PRO A 20 13.51 2.53 -2.06
N THR A 21 14.73 2.75 -1.58
CA THR A 21 15.02 3.05 -0.18
C THR A 21 14.45 4.42 0.18
N MET A 22 13.77 4.51 1.32
CA MET A 22 13.19 5.75 1.80
C MET A 22 14.04 6.37 2.92
N THR A 23 14.18 7.69 2.89
CA THR A 23 14.80 8.43 4.01
C THR A 23 13.93 8.33 5.26
N ASP A 24 14.47 8.70 6.43
CA ASP A 24 13.69 8.71 7.66
C ASP A 24 12.59 9.79 7.65
N GLU A 25 12.79 10.87 6.92
CA GLU A 25 11.81 11.95 6.72
C GLU A 25 10.68 11.47 5.80
N GLU A 26 11.01 10.81 4.69
CA GLU A 26 10.02 10.22 3.79
C GLU A 26 9.18 9.15 4.50
N ARG A 27 9.81 8.32 5.34
CA ARG A 27 9.10 7.33 6.17
C ARG A 27 8.17 8.00 7.17
N ARG A 28 8.65 9.01 7.90
CA ARG A 28 7.83 9.75 8.87
C ARG A 28 6.62 10.40 8.21
N LEU A 29 6.82 11.10 7.09
CA LEU A 29 5.75 11.75 6.36
C LEU A 29 4.74 10.74 5.79
N GLY A 30 5.21 9.68 5.12
CA GLY A 30 4.33 8.66 4.55
C GLY A 30 3.49 7.92 5.60
N LEU A 31 4.07 7.63 6.78
CA LEU A 31 3.31 7.07 7.90
C LEU A 31 2.21 8.03 8.38
N GLU A 32 2.49 9.32 8.45
CA GLU A 32 1.49 10.30 8.86
C GLU A 32 0.36 10.46 7.83
N VAL A 33 0.66 10.39 6.53
CA VAL A 33 -0.36 10.34 5.48
C VAL A 33 -1.30 9.14 5.67
N TYR A 34 -0.76 7.94 5.95
CA TYR A 34 -1.59 6.78 6.24
C TYR A 34 -2.49 6.99 7.48
N ARG A 35 -1.94 7.54 8.57
CA ARG A 35 -2.71 7.78 9.80
C ARG A 35 -3.87 8.75 9.57
N GLN A 36 -3.64 9.83 8.83
CA GLN A 36 -4.69 10.81 8.56
C GLN A 36 -5.74 10.26 7.58
N LEU A 37 -5.32 9.54 6.52
CA LEU A 37 -6.26 8.87 5.61
C LEU A 37 -7.14 7.82 6.30
N ALA A 38 -6.61 7.12 7.32
CA ALA A 38 -7.37 6.14 8.10
C ALA A 38 -8.58 6.76 8.82
N ARG A 39 -8.61 8.09 9.00
CA ARG A 39 -9.76 8.82 9.55
C ARG A 39 -10.93 8.93 8.56
N GLY A 40 -10.75 8.57 7.29
CA GLY A 40 -11.82 8.58 6.28
C GLY A 40 -11.98 9.90 5.53
N GLU A 41 -11.11 10.87 5.76
CA GLU A 41 -11.19 12.20 5.14
C GLU A 41 -9.96 12.48 4.27
N PRO A 42 -10.08 13.31 3.22
CA PRO A 42 -8.93 13.79 2.46
C PRO A 42 -7.91 14.51 3.36
N VAL A 43 -6.63 14.24 3.14
CA VAL A 43 -5.55 14.79 3.96
C VAL A 43 -5.05 16.12 3.40
N LEU A 44 -4.90 17.10 4.28
CA LEU A 44 -4.38 18.43 3.95
C LEU A 44 -2.86 18.47 4.18
N ARG A 45 -2.13 19.15 3.29
CA ARG A 45 -0.68 19.39 3.49
C ARG A 45 -0.40 20.14 4.79
N LEU A 46 -1.27 21.08 5.15
CA LEU A 46 -1.19 21.81 6.40
C LEU A 46 -1.33 20.90 7.63
N SER A 47 -2.26 19.93 7.60
CA SER A 47 -2.44 19.02 8.74
C SER A 47 -1.28 18.02 8.89
N LEU A 48 -0.57 17.69 7.81
CA LEU A 48 0.69 16.94 7.87
C LEU A 48 1.81 17.77 8.50
N ALA A 49 1.91 19.04 8.10
CA ALA A 49 2.90 19.98 8.63
C ALA A 49 2.72 20.19 10.15
N GLU A 50 1.48 20.44 10.59
CA GLU A 50 1.12 20.57 12.00
C GLU A 50 1.43 19.30 12.81
N ALA A 51 1.09 18.13 12.29
CA ALA A 51 1.30 16.86 13.00
C ALA A 51 2.78 16.48 13.15
N LEU A 52 3.62 16.90 12.20
CA LEU A 52 5.05 16.60 12.19
C LEU A 52 5.90 17.72 12.78
N ASP A 53 5.29 18.85 13.16
CA ASP A 53 5.98 20.07 13.62
C ASP A 53 7.05 20.56 12.61
N VAL A 54 6.67 20.59 11.33
CA VAL A 54 7.52 21.05 10.23
C VAL A 54 6.82 22.12 9.40
N PRO A 55 7.56 23.01 8.73
CA PRO A 55 7.00 23.92 7.73
C PRO A 55 6.24 23.20 6.61
N THR A 56 5.17 23.82 6.11
CA THR A 56 4.39 23.25 4.98
C THR A 56 5.21 23.10 3.70
N HIS A 57 6.22 23.96 3.47
CA HIS A 57 7.09 23.82 2.29
C HIS A 57 7.95 22.54 2.33
N ASP A 58 8.36 22.09 3.51
CA ASP A 58 9.11 20.82 3.68
C ASP A 58 8.21 19.63 3.35
N VAL A 59 6.93 19.68 3.75
CA VAL A 59 5.93 18.68 3.35
C VAL A 59 5.79 18.65 1.83
N ASP A 60 5.69 19.81 1.21
CA ASP A 60 5.52 19.94 -0.25
C ASP A 60 6.74 19.39 -1.01
N GLU A 61 7.95 19.68 -0.51
CA GLU A 61 9.22 19.18 -1.05
C GLU A 61 9.29 17.66 -0.93
N LEU A 62 9.08 17.11 0.27
CA LEU A 62 9.12 15.66 0.52
C LEU A 62 8.08 14.92 -0.32
N LEU A 63 6.84 15.42 -0.43
CA LEU A 63 5.82 14.85 -1.32
C LEU A 63 6.22 14.88 -2.80
N GLY A 64 7.11 15.81 -3.18
CA GLY A 64 7.72 15.89 -4.50
C GLY A 64 8.78 14.83 -4.78
N HIS A 65 9.36 14.22 -3.74
CA HIS A 65 10.37 13.18 -3.89
C HIS A 65 9.79 11.97 -4.66
N PRO A 66 10.58 11.34 -5.55
CA PRO A 66 10.11 10.20 -6.36
C PRO A 66 9.44 9.09 -5.54
N ASN A 67 9.95 8.83 -4.33
CA ASN A 67 9.49 7.78 -3.43
C ASN A 67 8.09 8.02 -2.84
N LEU A 68 7.70 9.27 -2.61
CA LEU A 68 6.38 9.65 -2.09
C LEU A 68 5.45 10.05 -3.22
N LYS A 69 5.96 10.73 -4.24
CA LYS A 69 5.19 11.18 -5.40
C LYS A 69 4.53 10.01 -6.12
N CYS A 70 5.24 8.89 -6.30
CA CYS A 70 4.66 7.70 -6.96
C CYS A 70 3.56 7.01 -6.14
N LEU A 71 3.49 7.28 -4.84
CA LEU A 71 2.50 6.73 -3.93
C LEU A 71 1.32 7.67 -3.70
N THR A 72 1.45 8.96 -4.00
CA THR A 72 0.51 10.01 -3.59
C THR A 72 -0.49 10.34 -4.69
N TYR A 73 -1.78 10.36 -4.33
CA TYR A 73 -2.87 10.71 -5.22
C TYR A 73 -3.68 11.84 -4.59
N SER A 74 -3.77 12.95 -5.31
CA SER A 74 -4.46 14.15 -4.87
C SER A 74 -5.70 14.45 -5.72
N ASP A 75 -6.67 15.12 -5.13
CA ASP A 75 -7.78 15.72 -5.86
C ASP A 75 -7.37 17.06 -6.51
N ASN A 76 -8.33 17.73 -7.18
CA ASN A 76 -8.09 19.00 -7.85
C ASN A 76 -7.76 20.15 -6.89
N ASP A 77 -8.10 20.01 -5.61
CA ASP A 77 -7.80 20.98 -4.55
C ASP A 77 -6.45 20.69 -3.88
N GLY A 78 -5.70 19.68 -4.37
CA GLY A 78 -4.40 19.29 -3.86
C GLY A 78 -4.46 18.45 -2.57
N ARG A 79 -5.65 18.03 -2.12
CA ARG A 79 -5.83 17.19 -0.93
C ARG A 79 -5.48 15.77 -1.28
N ILE A 80 -4.74 15.08 -0.40
CA ILE A 80 -4.38 13.69 -0.63
C ILE A 80 -5.60 12.82 -0.35
N ILE A 81 -6.08 12.14 -1.39
CA ILE A 81 -7.26 11.26 -1.37
C ILE A 81 -6.88 9.78 -1.41
N GLY A 82 -5.59 9.49 -1.62
CA GLY A 82 -5.05 8.16 -1.45
C GLY A 82 -3.52 8.14 -1.45
N PHE A 83 -2.99 7.11 -0.80
CA PHE A 83 -1.56 6.94 -0.60
C PHE A 83 -1.22 5.45 -0.52
N GLY A 84 -0.28 5.00 -1.34
CA GLY A 84 0.32 3.66 -1.26
C GLY A 84 -0.69 2.52 -1.14
N GLY A 85 -1.80 2.58 -1.88
CA GLY A 85 -2.82 1.53 -1.90
C GLY A 85 -4.04 1.78 -1.01
N LEU A 86 -4.03 2.83 -0.16
CA LEU A 86 -5.18 3.26 0.64
C LEU A 86 -5.86 4.47 -0.01
N ALA A 87 -7.19 4.53 -0.01
CA ALA A 87 -7.94 5.68 -0.50
C ALA A 87 -9.23 5.94 0.30
N VAL A 88 -9.62 7.21 0.36
CA VAL A 88 -10.90 7.66 0.96
C VAL A 88 -12.02 7.77 -0.08
N ARG A 89 -11.67 7.89 -1.37
CA ARG A 89 -12.66 7.86 -2.46
C ARG A 89 -13.07 6.43 -2.78
N LYS A 90 -14.34 6.26 -3.15
CA LYS A 90 -14.91 4.98 -3.54
C LYS A 90 -14.11 4.35 -4.68
N MET A 91 -13.48 3.22 -4.38
CA MET A 91 -12.85 2.33 -5.34
C MET A 91 -13.56 0.96 -5.30
N PRO A 92 -13.28 0.05 -6.24
CA PRO A 92 -13.94 -1.26 -6.27
C PRO A 92 -13.73 -2.11 -5.00
N HIS A 93 -12.63 -1.90 -4.26
CA HIS A 93 -12.25 -2.72 -3.11
C HIS A 93 -12.55 -1.97 -1.81
N ARG A 94 -13.52 -2.46 -1.03
CA ARG A 94 -13.95 -1.82 0.22
C ARG A 94 -13.10 -2.33 1.39
N PHE A 95 -12.58 -1.43 2.21
CA PHE A 95 -11.73 -1.71 3.38
C PHE A 95 -12.34 -1.03 4.61
N ARG A 96 -12.71 -1.79 5.64
CA ARG A 96 -13.29 -1.22 6.86
C ARG A 96 -12.30 -1.30 8.02
N ILE A 97 -12.09 -0.18 8.71
CA ILE A 97 -11.23 -0.05 9.89
C ILE A 97 -11.92 0.88 10.89
N ASP A 98 -11.99 0.52 12.17
CA ASP A 98 -12.64 1.31 13.23
C ASP A 98 -14.07 1.78 12.88
N GLY A 99 -14.84 0.93 12.21
CA GLY A 99 -16.19 1.26 11.74
C GLY A 99 -16.26 2.22 10.54
N ARG A 100 -15.13 2.75 10.06
CA ARG A 100 -15.03 3.61 8.88
C ARG A 100 -14.88 2.77 7.63
N THR A 101 -15.41 3.27 6.52
CA THR A 101 -15.28 2.61 5.20
C THR A 101 -14.31 3.40 4.33
N LEU A 102 -13.18 2.77 4.03
CA LEU A 102 -12.14 3.20 3.10
C LEU A 102 -12.12 2.25 1.90
N TYR A 103 -11.15 2.44 1.04
CA TYR A 103 -10.97 1.62 -0.15
C TYR A 103 -9.50 1.34 -0.44
N THR A 104 -9.22 0.24 -1.12
CA THR A 104 -7.86 -0.08 -1.58
C THR A 104 -7.76 -0.15 -3.09
N TRP A 105 -6.55 -0.02 -3.63
CA TRP A 105 -6.32 -0.05 -5.08
C TRP A 105 -6.15 -1.45 -5.63
N CYS A 106 -5.66 -2.39 -4.82
CA CYS A 106 -5.67 -3.79 -5.20
C CYS A 106 -5.86 -4.76 -4.01
N ALA A 107 -5.97 -6.04 -4.39
CA ALA A 107 -5.91 -7.23 -3.54
C ALA A 107 -4.89 -7.15 -2.39
N TRP A 108 -3.69 -6.75 -2.77
CA TRP A 108 -2.49 -6.76 -1.94
C TRP A 108 -2.56 -5.75 -0.80
N ASP A 109 -3.05 -4.55 -1.12
CA ASP A 109 -3.00 -3.39 -0.24
C ASP A 109 -3.84 -3.60 1.02
N SER A 110 -5.00 -4.23 0.84
CA SER A 110 -5.92 -4.60 1.92
C SER A 110 -5.30 -5.50 3.00
N ARG A 111 -4.17 -6.15 2.69
CA ARG A 111 -3.59 -7.18 3.55
C ARG A 111 -2.40 -6.69 4.38
N PHE A 112 -1.67 -5.66 3.96
CA PHE A 112 -0.56 -5.11 4.74
C PHE A 112 -0.95 -3.86 5.54
N LEU A 113 -1.97 -3.10 5.11
CA LEU A 113 -2.44 -1.89 5.76
C LEU A 113 -2.91 -2.10 7.22
N PRO A 114 -3.60 -3.20 7.59
CA PRO A 114 -3.92 -3.48 9.00
C PRO A 114 -2.68 -3.51 9.91
N GLY A 115 -1.56 -4.05 9.42
CA GLY A 115 -0.30 -4.10 10.17
C GLY A 115 0.48 -2.78 10.21
N ILE A 116 0.20 -1.85 9.29
CA ILE A 116 0.67 -0.45 9.36
C ILE A 116 -0.16 0.33 10.37
N LEU A 117 -1.46 0.08 10.39
CA LEU A 117 -2.43 0.85 11.17
C LEU A 117 -2.61 0.32 12.59
N ASP A 118 -2.17 -0.90 12.89
CA ASP A 118 -2.34 -1.58 14.19
C ASP A 118 -3.80 -1.81 14.59
N HIS A 119 -4.66 -2.07 13.58
CA HIS A 119 -6.10 -2.33 13.77
C HIS A 119 -6.56 -3.48 12.88
N GLU A 120 -7.67 -4.12 13.25
CA GLU A 120 -8.33 -5.14 12.42
C GLU A 120 -9.12 -4.48 11.27
N ALA A 121 -9.19 -5.16 10.12
CA ALA A 121 -9.94 -4.66 8.98
C ALA A 121 -10.68 -5.75 8.18
N GLU A 122 -11.88 -5.41 7.70
CA GLU A 122 -12.72 -6.25 6.83
C GLU A 122 -12.63 -5.79 5.36
N VAL A 123 -12.58 -6.74 4.42
CA VAL A 123 -12.32 -6.46 3.00
C VAL A 123 -13.30 -7.20 2.08
N ASP A 124 -13.94 -6.48 1.15
CA ASP A 124 -14.82 -7.07 0.12
C ASP A 124 -14.25 -6.89 -1.29
N TYR A 125 -14.24 -7.99 -2.04
CA TYR A 125 -13.80 -8.18 -3.43
C TYR A 125 -12.34 -7.86 -3.73
N ILE A 126 -11.64 -8.89 -4.20
CA ILE A 126 -10.24 -8.91 -4.60
C ILE A 126 -10.18 -9.84 -5.82
N PHE A 127 -9.25 -9.66 -6.77
CA PHE A 127 -8.94 -10.70 -7.77
C PHE A 127 -8.36 -11.95 -7.10
N PHE A 128 -9.18 -12.66 -6.34
CA PHE A 128 -8.92 -14.01 -5.88
C PHE A 128 -9.41 -14.94 -6.97
N PHE A 129 -8.55 -15.85 -7.38
CA PHE A 129 -9.01 -17.05 -8.05
C PHE A 129 -9.54 -18.01 -6.99
N PRO A 130 -10.64 -18.73 -7.26
CA PRO A 130 -11.22 -19.68 -6.30
C PRO A 130 -10.24 -20.81 -5.96
N ASP A 131 -9.27 -21.07 -6.84
CA ASP A 131 -8.20 -22.05 -6.65
C ASP A 131 -6.95 -21.70 -7.48
N ARG A 132 -5.86 -22.39 -7.18
CA ARG A 132 -4.55 -22.21 -7.83
C ARG A 132 -4.57 -22.57 -9.32
N ASN A 133 -5.44 -23.48 -9.77
CA ASN A 133 -5.49 -23.90 -11.16
C ASN A 133 -6.08 -22.81 -12.05
N ASN A 134 -7.15 -22.16 -11.58
CA ASN A 134 -7.75 -21.00 -12.23
C ASN A 134 -6.78 -19.83 -12.30
N ALA A 135 -6.04 -19.55 -11.22
CA ALA A 135 -4.99 -18.54 -11.21
C ALA A 135 -3.87 -18.84 -12.22
N ALA A 136 -3.38 -20.08 -12.23
CA ALA A 136 -2.32 -20.51 -13.13
C ALA A 136 -2.76 -20.47 -14.60
N ALA A 137 -4.04 -20.79 -14.89
CA ALA A 137 -4.59 -20.72 -16.23
C ALA A 137 -4.64 -19.31 -16.79
N TRP A 138 -5.00 -18.34 -15.95
CA TRP A 138 -4.96 -16.93 -16.32
C TRP A 138 -3.52 -16.41 -16.45
N ALA A 139 -2.64 -16.72 -15.49
CA ALA A 139 -1.25 -16.24 -15.48
C ALA A 139 -0.44 -16.72 -16.69
N ARG A 140 -0.75 -17.89 -17.26
CA ARG A 140 -0.10 -18.38 -18.50
C ARG A 140 -0.28 -17.43 -19.70
N ARG A 141 -1.28 -16.56 -19.68
CA ARG A 141 -1.57 -15.59 -20.76
C ARG A 141 -0.96 -14.21 -20.50
N GLN A 142 -0.34 -14.01 -19.34
CA GLN A 142 0.22 -12.74 -18.89
C GLN A 142 1.72 -12.94 -18.65
N PRO A 143 2.62 -12.45 -19.53
CA PRO A 143 4.05 -12.48 -19.25
C PRO A 143 4.34 -11.76 -17.92
N ASP A 144 5.39 -12.20 -17.22
CA ASP A 144 5.91 -11.61 -15.97
C ASP A 144 4.95 -11.61 -14.77
N THR A 145 3.96 -12.51 -14.75
CA THR A 145 3.01 -12.65 -13.64
C THR A 145 3.29 -13.90 -12.80
N THR A 146 3.41 -13.72 -11.47
CA THR A 146 3.56 -14.84 -10.52
C THR A 146 2.27 -15.07 -9.72
N VAL A 147 1.89 -16.34 -9.55
CA VAL A 147 0.75 -16.75 -8.72
C VAL A 147 1.24 -17.18 -7.34
N ILE A 148 0.76 -16.49 -6.32
CA ILE A 148 0.97 -16.82 -4.90
C ILE A 148 -0.36 -17.02 -4.19
N SER A 149 -0.34 -17.78 -3.11
CA SER A 149 -1.49 -17.97 -2.22
C SER A 149 -1.78 -16.71 -1.39
N VAL A 150 -2.97 -16.65 -0.82
CA VAL A 150 -3.39 -15.56 0.09
C VAL A 150 -2.46 -15.46 1.31
N SER A 151 -2.03 -16.59 1.85
CA SER A 151 -1.10 -16.63 2.98
C SER A 151 0.25 -16.04 2.59
N GLU A 152 0.84 -16.47 1.47
CA GLU A 152 2.09 -15.94 0.93
C GLU A 152 2.00 -14.43 0.66
N ALA A 153 0.87 -13.96 0.14
CA ALA A 153 0.62 -12.54 -0.06
C ALA A 153 0.63 -11.75 1.25
N PHE A 154 -0.01 -12.29 2.29
CA PHE A 154 0.00 -11.67 3.61
C PHE A 154 1.40 -11.62 4.22
N GLU A 155 2.20 -12.67 4.06
CA GLU A 155 3.58 -12.71 4.58
C GLU A 155 4.49 -11.69 3.91
N LEU A 156 4.42 -11.61 2.58
CA LEU A 156 5.20 -10.65 1.81
C LEU A 156 4.77 -9.20 2.13
N GLY A 157 3.48 -8.97 2.36
CA GLY A 157 2.98 -7.69 2.88
C GLY A 157 3.60 -7.32 4.23
N ARG A 158 3.64 -8.25 5.19
CA ARG A 158 4.31 -8.03 6.50
C ARG A 158 5.80 -7.75 6.37
N LEU A 159 6.47 -8.36 5.40
CA LEU A 159 7.89 -8.14 5.16
C LEU A 159 8.14 -6.75 4.55
N MET A 160 7.37 -6.38 3.53
CA MET A 160 7.43 -5.04 2.93
C MET A 160 7.23 -3.93 3.97
N VAL A 161 6.25 -4.09 4.87
CA VAL A 161 6.02 -3.13 5.97
C VAL A 161 7.24 -3.02 6.87
N ARG A 162 7.82 -4.15 7.29
CA ARG A 162 9.01 -4.18 8.14
C ARG A 162 10.22 -3.52 7.48
N THR A 163 10.48 -3.82 6.22
CA THR A 163 11.67 -3.32 5.53
C THR A 163 11.54 -1.86 5.10
N ARG A 164 10.34 -1.42 4.72
CA ARG A 164 10.13 -0.09 4.12
C ARG A 164 9.64 0.96 5.11
N TRP A 165 8.93 0.57 6.16
CA TRP A 165 8.21 1.51 7.04
C TRP A 165 8.56 1.39 8.52
N ARG A 166 9.21 0.29 8.96
CA ARG A 166 9.74 0.17 10.33
C ARG A 166 11.24 0.46 10.33
N SER A 167 11.69 1.23 11.32
CA SER A 167 13.09 1.36 11.72
C SER A 167 13.42 0.30 12.77
#